data_AF-A0A2H4S7W8-F1
#
_entry.id   AF-A0A2H4S7W8-F1
#
_cell.length_a   1.000
_cell.length_b   1.000
_cell.length_c   1.000
_cell.angle_alpha   90.00
_cell.angle_beta   90.00
_cell.angle_gamma   90.00
#
_symmetry.space_group_name_H-M   'P 1'
#
loop_
_entity.id
_entity.type
_entity.pdbx_description
1 polymer ?
#
loop_
_entity_poly.entity_id
_entity_poly.type
_entity_poly.pdbx_seq_one_letter_code
_entity_poly.pdbx_strand_id
1 'polypeptide(L)'
;MSSTAIHTGTSAGVSARSSSAAAADDQPTTILTPASRRFVPTDLQGKPIPHAQRWAYSTAAVARGRVGSQAVNVVAIALFVLWQRSATAHALYAHLDSTYGAAAVNVWGTFAITSVFFWVWGGVFALADLTGRPRWLFRYKTQPFVRVPAREYAWICLVSLRNQVCGALPMTLVTLLLPASPVHPGAVPGAARTVATFLFDVGCAEAGFYYIHRAFHSRALYARFHKKHHEFTAPVGLAATYCTLTEHVLSNLLPNALGTVLLPHHWSQQCFAFLFLEFSTVCAHSGYNVPGLPSNLHHDFHHFAFDENFSPTGLLDRLHGTDAKYVATLREAMARTDGDEERARKLVMQRLAQIEVAADEAKARAKAKAKTGEK
;
A
#
# COMPACT_ATOMS: atom_id res chain seq x y z
N MET A 1 -83.43 -6.40 10.75
CA MET A 1 -84.42 -6.75 9.71
C MET A 1 -83.91 -6.16 8.40
N SER A 2 -83.79 -7.04 7.40
CA SER A 2 -83.70 -6.84 5.95
C SER A 2 -83.61 -5.43 5.33
N SER A 3 -82.60 -5.30 4.46
CA SER A 3 -82.74 -4.97 3.02
C SER A 3 -83.05 -3.49 2.67
N THR A 4 -82.56 -2.83 1.62
CA THR A 4 -81.85 -3.18 0.36
C THR A 4 -81.42 -1.84 -0.26
N ALA A 5 -80.27 -1.70 -0.93
CA ALA A 5 -80.11 -1.70 -2.40
C ALA A 5 -79.45 -0.37 -2.83
N ILE A 6 -78.64 -0.21 -3.89
CA ILE A 6 -78.02 -1.08 -4.91
C ILE A 6 -76.86 -0.27 -5.53
N HIS A 7 -75.82 -0.99 -5.94
CA HIS A 7 -74.66 -0.60 -6.73
C HIS A 7 -74.97 -0.10 -8.15
N THR A 8 -74.15 0.82 -8.67
CA THR A 8 -73.41 0.71 -9.96
C THR A 8 -72.13 1.56 -9.79
N GLY A 9 -70.92 1.22 -10.21
CA GLY A 9 -70.38 0.12 -10.99
C GLY A 9 -69.10 0.63 -11.67
N THR A 10 -67.96 -0.01 -11.39
CA THR A 10 -66.72 -0.10 -12.22
C THR A 10 -65.88 1.18 -12.42
N SER A 11 -64.55 1.19 -12.28
CA SER A 11 -63.56 0.12 -12.48
C SER A 11 -62.23 0.39 -11.74
N ALA A 12 -61.50 -0.72 -11.54
CA ALA A 12 -60.19 -0.95 -10.94
C ALA A 12 -59.07 0.06 -11.30
N GLY A 13 -58.01 0.24 -10.49
CA GLY A 13 -57.61 -0.45 -9.27
C GLY A 13 -56.18 -0.09 -8.84
N VAL A 14 -55.88 -0.54 -7.63
CA VAL A 14 -54.55 -0.89 -7.08
C VAL A 14 -53.66 0.24 -6.53
N SER A 15 -53.94 0.56 -5.25
CA SER A 15 -53.06 0.37 -4.08
C SER A 15 -51.56 0.69 -4.18
N ALA A 16 -51.09 1.65 -3.35
CA ALA A 16 -49.91 1.42 -2.51
C ALA A 16 -49.93 2.31 -1.26
N ARG A 17 -49.74 1.66 -0.12
CA ARG A 17 -49.68 2.19 1.25
C ARG A 17 -48.49 3.12 1.44
N SER A 18 -48.72 4.18 2.22
CA SER A 18 -47.69 5.00 2.84
C SER A 18 -47.01 4.22 3.97
N SER A 19 -45.70 4.02 3.88
CA SER A 19 -44.85 3.70 5.02
C SER A 19 -43.71 4.70 5.09
N SER A 20 -43.70 5.48 6.17
CA SER A 20 -42.59 6.35 6.55
C SER A 20 -41.35 5.50 6.81
N ALA A 21 -40.26 5.80 6.13
CA ALA A 21 -38.94 5.30 6.46
C ALA A 21 -37.97 6.49 6.55
N ALA A 22 -37.11 6.37 7.56
CA ALA A 22 -36.27 7.39 8.15
C ALA A 22 -35.28 8.03 7.16
N ALA A 23 -34.91 9.28 7.49
CA ALA A 23 -33.81 10.00 6.89
C ALA A 23 -32.51 9.19 7.02
N ALA A 24 -31.96 8.77 5.88
CA ALA A 24 -30.63 8.19 5.77
C ALA A 24 -29.67 9.25 5.20
N ASP A 25 -28.79 9.71 6.09
CA ASP A 25 -27.38 10.09 5.88
C ASP A 25 -26.91 10.25 4.42
N ASP A 26 -26.87 11.51 3.95
CA ASP A 26 -26.34 11.89 2.64
C ASP A 26 -24.81 12.07 2.74
N GLN A 27 -24.09 10.96 2.87
CA GLN A 27 -22.64 10.90 2.67
C GLN A 27 -22.35 10.90 1.16
N PRO A 28 -21.38 11.69 0.66
CA PRO A 28 -21.04 11.71 -0.76
C PRO A 28 -20.50 10.34 -1.19
N THR A 29 -21.40 9.54 -1.76
CA THR A 29 -21.08 8.30 -2.45
C THR A 29 -20.60 8.64 -3.85
N THR A 30 -19.33 8.35 -4.13
CA THR A 30 -18.91 7.87 -5.46
C THR A 30 -17.57 7.15 -5.28
N ILE A 31 -17.53 5.82 -5.19
CA ILE A 31 -17.77 4.83 -6.26
C ILE A 31 -16.83 5.11 -7.43
N LEU A 32 -15.92 4.17 -7.71
CA LEU A 32 -15.30 4.01 -9.02
C LEU A 32 -16.44 3.96 -10.06
N THR A 33 -16.79 5.11 -10.63
CA THR A 33 -17.88 5.18 -11.59
C THR A 33 -17.52 4.33 -12.82
N PRO A 34 -18.50 3.81 -13.57
CA PRO A 34 -18.25 3.35 -14.94
C PRO A 34 -17.56 4.41 -15.81
N ALA A 35 -17.64 5.69 -15.43
CA ALA A 35 -16.90 6.80 -16.03
C ALA A 35 -15.42 6.84 -15.64
N SER A 36 -15.00 6.43 -14.44
CA SER A 36 -13.56 6.28 -14.12
C SER A 36 -12.92 5.11 -14.86
N ARG A 37 -13.70 4.08 -15.20
CA ARG A 37 -13.32 3.03 -16.16
C ARG A 37 -13.26 3.50 -17.62
N ARG A 38 -13.87 4.66 -17.93
CA ARG A 38 -13.89 5.29 -19.28
C ARG A 38 -13.06 6.57 -19.38
N PHE A 39 -12.48 7.04 -18.28
CA PHE A 39 -11.65 8.24 -18.30
C PHE A 39 -10.34 7.91 -19.02
N VAL A 40 -10.21 8.42 -20.24
CA VAL A 40 -8.96 8.38 -21.00
C VAL A 40 -8.29 9.73 -20.80
N PRO A 41 -7.23 9.83 -19.99
CA PRO A 41 -6.50 11.08 -19.82
C PRO A 41 -5.93 11.52 -21.17
N THR A 42 -5.85 12.82 -21.35
CA THR A 42 -5.37 13.44 -22.58
C THR A 42 -4.00 14.07 -22.36
N ASP A 43 -3.20 14.13 -23.42
CA ASP A 43 -1.94 14.87 -23.44
C ASP A 43 -2.17 16.40 -23.40
N LEU A 44 -1.07 17.14 -23.49
CA LEU A 44 -1.08 18.61 -23.51
C LEU A 44 -1.82 19.22 -24.69
N GLN A 45 -1.99 18.45 -25.76
CA GLN A 45 -2.66 18.84 -26.99
C GLN A 45 -4.12 18.36 -26.98
N GLY A 46 -4.60 17.80 -25.86
CA GLY A 46 -5.96 17.30 -25.71
C GLY A 46 -6.22 15.96 -26.39
N LYS A 47 -5.17 15.27 -26.90
CA LYS A 47 -5.34 13.94 -27.52
C LYS A 47 -5.42 12.85 -26.46
N PRO A 48 -6.32 11.86 -26.61
CA PRO A 48 -6.40 10.70 -25.70
C PRO A 48 -5.08 9.94 -25.63
N ILE A 49 -4.58 9.70 -24.41
CA ILE A 49 -3.35 8.94 -24.18
C ILE A 49 -3.67 7.43 -24.30
N PRO A 50 -2.96 6.68 -25.17
CA PRO A 50 -3.10 5.23 -25.30
C PRO A 50 -2.89 4.51 -23.96
N HIS A 51 -3.60 3.40 -23.71
CA HIS A 51 -3.51 2.68 -22.44
C HIS A 51 -2.07 2.33 -22.03
N ALA A 52 -1.24 1.87 -22.98
CA ALA A 52 0.17 1.56 -22.74
C ALA A 52 1.00 2.77 -22.24
N GLN A 53 0.51 3.99 -22.43
CA GLN A 53 1.16 5.24 -22.08
C GLN A 53 0.53 5.94 -20.86
N ARG A 54 -0.44 5.27 -20.20
CA ARG A 54 -1.20 5.76 -19.05
C ARG A 54 -0.52 5.51 -17.70
N TRP A 55 0.58 4.76 -17.68
CA TRP A 55 1.29 4.46 -16.45
C TRP A 55 2.32 5.55 -16.13
N ALA A 56 2.30 6.05 -14.90
CA ALA A 56 3.10 7.18 -14.39
C ALA A 56 2.95 8.51 -15.18
N TYR A 57 1.89 9.28 -14.86
CA TYR A 57 1.64 10.61 -15.46
C TYR A 57 2.62 11.71 -15.03
N SER A 58 3.38 11.49 -13.96
CA SER A 58 4.26 12.49 -13.37
C SER A 58 5.71 12.11 -13.57
N THR A 59 6.42 12.82 -14.44
CA THR A 59 7.89 12.70 -14.53
C THR A 59 8.60 13.20 -13.28
N ALA A 60 7.95 14.03 -12.45
CA ALA A 60 8.41 14.35 -11.09
C ALA A 60 8.32 13.15 -10.12
N ALA A 61 7.45 12.18 -10.41
CA ALA A 61 7.45 10.89 -9.73
C ALA A 61 8.49 9.93 -10.33
N VAL A 62 9.08 10.19 -11.50
CA VAL A 62 10.13 9.34 -12.11
C VAL A 62 11.53 9.84 -11.74
N ALA A 63 11.70 11.15 -11.59
CA ALA A 63 12.97 11.77 -11.26
C ALA A 63 13.22 11.77 -9.73
N ARG A 64 13.88 10.71 -9.24
CA ARG A 64 14.90 10.70 -8.15
C ARG A 64 15.28 9.28 -7.69
N GLY A 65 15.75 8.44 -8.61
CA GLY A 65 15.95 7.02 -8.35
C GLY A 65 17.34 6.53 -7.92
N ARG A 66 18.43 7.31 -8.06
CA ARG A 66 19.78 6.71 -7.94
C ARG A 66 20.59 7.08 -6.70
N VAL A 67 20.60 8.34 -6.27
CA VAL A 67 21.47 8.79 -5.15
C VAL A 67 20.67 9.11 -3.88
N GLY A 68 19.49 9.73 -4.00
CA GLY A 68 18.69 10.14 -2.84
C GLY A 68 17.99 9.00 -2.10
N SER A 69 17.50 7.97 -2.82
CA SER A 69 16.75 6.85 -2.22
C SER A 69 17.62 5.94 -1.34
N GLN A 70 18.90 5.81 -1.65
CA GLN A 70 19.81 4.94 -0.89
C GLN A 70 20.45 5.65 0.30
N ALA A 71 20.61 6.98 0.24
CA ALA A 71 21.21 7.74 1.34
C ALA A 71 20.42 7.61 2.65
N VAL A 72 19.07 7.66 2.58
CA VAL A 72 18.21 7.49 3.76
C VAL A 72 18.35 6.10 4.36
N ASN A 73 18.44 5.06 3.53
CA ASN A 73 18.65 3.69 4.00
C ASN A 73 20.01 3.55 4.70
N VAL A 74 21.08 4.09 4.11
CA VAL A 74 22.42 4.09 4.71
C VAL A 74 22.42 4.83 6.05
N VAL A 75 21.77 6.00 6.12
CA VAL A 75 21.62 6.76 7.37
C VAL A 75 20.83 5.96 8.41
N ALA A 76 19.72 5.32 8.03
CA ALA A 76 18.93 4.51 8.94
C ALA A 76 19.74 3.33 9.52
N ILE A 77 20.49 2.62 8.69
CA ILE A 77 21.38 1.53 9.11
C ILE A 77 22.49 2.06 10.03
N ALA A 78 23.12 3.19 9.68
CA ALA A 78 24.16 3.80 10.50
C ALA A 78 23.63 4.25 11.86
N LEU A 79 22.46 4.90 11.90
CA LEU A 79 21.79 5.30 13.15
C LEU A 79 21.42 4.08 14.00
N PHE A 80 20.96 2.99 13.39
CA PHE A 80 20.69 1.76 14.11
C PHE A 80 21.96 1.15 14.70
N VAL A 81 23.07 1.11 13.95
CA VAL A 81 24.36 0.64 14.46
C VAL A 81 24.87 1.52 15.62
N LEU A 82 24.68 2.84 15.54
CA LEU A 82 25.02 3.75 16.63
C LEU A 82 24.12 3.53 17.86
N TRP A 83 22.82 3.32 17.63
CA TRP A 83 21.86 2.98 18.68
C TRP A 83 22.27 1.69 19.40
N GLN A 84 22.58 0.62 18.66
CA GLN A 84 23.02 -0.66 19.22
C GLN A 84 24.23 -0.54 20.14
N ARG A 85 25.08 0.47 19.94
CA ARG A 85 26.30 0.70 20.75
C ARG A 85 26.08 1.65 21.93
N SER A 86 24.90 2.24 22.04
CA SER A 86 24.60 3.24 23.05
C SER A 86 24.31 2.60 24.41
N ALA A 87 24.70 3.29 25.48
CA ALA A 87 24.36 2.88 26.85
C ALA A 87 22.84 2.82 27.06
N THR A 88 22.08 3.72 26.43
CA THR A 88 20.62 3.75 26.48
C THR A 88 19.99 2.48 25.89
N ALA A 89 20.46 2.04 24.73
CA ALA A 89 19.97 0.79 24.13
C ALA A 89 20.29 -0.42 25.03
N HIS A 90 21.52 -0.49 25.55
CA HIS A 90 21.91 -1.57 26.45
C HIS A 90 21.09 -1.60 27.74
N ALA A 91 20.78 -0.43 28.31
CA ALA A 91 19.90 -0.33 29.48
C ALA A 91 18.47 -0.77 29.17
N LEU A 92 17.93 -0.39 28.00
CA LEU A 92 16.63 -0.86 27.53
C LEU A 92 16.61 -2.39 27.38
N TYR A 93 17.63 -2.96 26.75
CA TYR A 93 17.78 -4.41 26.55
C TYR A 93 17.87 -5.17 27.87
N ALA A 94 18.65 -4.68 28.83
CA ALA A 94 18.70 -5.26 30.17
C ALA A 94 17.34 -5.19 30.88
N HIS A 95 16.63 -4.05 30.77
CA HIS A 95 15.30 -3.90 31.36
C HIS A 95 14.27 -4.84 30.74
N LEU A 96 14.21 -4.93 29.41
CA LEU A 96 13.28 -5.81 28.71
C LEU A 96 13.54 -7.29 29.04
N ASP A 97 14.81 -7.69 29.03
CA ASP A 97 15.20 -9.07 29.32
C ASP A 97 14.89 -9.45 30.78
N SER A 98 15.22 -8.59 31.75
CA SER A 98 14.96 -8.85 33.17
C SER A 98 13.48 -8.78 33.56
N THR A 99 12.68 -7.95 32.89
CA THR A 99 11.27 -7.74 33.23
C THR A 99 10.35 -8.74 32.56
N TYR A 100 10.59 -9.06 31.28
CA TYR A 100 9.68 -9.85 30.47
C TYR A 100 10.29 -11.17 29.97
N GLY A 101 11.63 -11.26 29.89
CA GLY A 101 12.34 -12.40 29.34
C GLY A 101 12.30 -12.45 27.80
N ALA A 102 13.28 -13.15 27.22
CA ALA A 102 13.45 -13.21 25.77
C ALA A 102 12.21 -13.72 25.02
N ALA A 103 11.53 -14.77 25.52
CA ALA A 103 10.37 -15.35 24.83
C ALA A 103 9.21 -14.35 24.71
N ALA A 104 8.84 -13.67 25.80
CA ALA A 104 7.73 -12.71 25.77
C ALA A 104 8.06 -11.49 24.90
N VAL A 105 9.29 -11.00 24.94
CA VAL A 105 9.75 -9.88 24.10
C VAL A 105 9.75 -10.25 22.61
N ASN A 106 10.21 -11.46 22.26
CA ASN A 106 10.21 -11.94 20.88
C ASN A 106 8.80 -12.09 20.31
N VAL A 107 7.81 -12.52 21.11
CA VAL A 107 6.42 -12.65 20.66
C VAL A 107 5.72 -11.29 20.71
N TRP A 108 5.48 -10.77 21.92
CA TRP A 108 4.61 -9.62 22.14
C TRP A 108 5.30 -8.30 21.80
N GLY A 109 6.59 -8.18 22.10
CA GLY A 109 7.38 -7.00 21.74
C GLY A 109 7.46 -6.84 20.22
N THR A 110 7.85 -7.90 19.51
CA THR A 110 7.89 -7.89 18.04
C THR A 110 6.52 -7.62 17.44
N PHE A 111 5.47 -8.36 17.86
CA PHE A 111 4.13 -8.18 17.30
C PHE A 111 3.58 -6.77 17.54
N ALA A 112 3.76 -6.20 18.74
CA ALA A 112 3.29 -4.86 19.05
C ALA A 112 4.05 -3.80 18.23
N ILE A 113 5.38 -3.89 18.16
CA ILE A 113 6.22 -2.92 17.46
C ILE A 113 5.92 -2.91 15.95
N THR A 114 5.89 -4.07 15.30
CA THR A 114 5.59 -4.15 13.86
C THR A 114 4.15 -3.75 13.57
N SER A 115 3.18 -4.17 14.40
CA SER A 115 1.78 -3.78 14.21
C SER A 115 1.55 -2.28 14.31
N VAL A 116 2.10 -1.64 15.36
CA VAL A 116 1.99 -0.18 15.51
C VAL A 116 2.65 0.53 14.34
N PHE A 117 3.84 0.08 13.92
CA PHE A 117 4.57 0.68 12.81
C PHE A 117 3.79 0.60 11.49
N PHE A 118 3.21 -0.56 11.17
CA PHE A 118 2.35 -0.76 9.99
C PHE A 118 1.21 0.24 9.94
N TRP A 119 0.44 0.32 11.02
CA TRP A 119 -0.76 1.15 11.10
C TRP A 119 -0.43 2.64 11.09
N VAL A 120 0.67 3.05 11.75
CA VAL A 120 1.12 4.45 11.75
C VAL A 120 1.50 4.88 10.34
N TRP A 121 2.40 4.15 9.66
CA TRP A 121 2.87 4.57 8.34
C TRP A 121 1.83 4.37 7.24
N GLY A 122 1.07 3.27 7.29
CA GLY A 122 -0.09 3.08 6.43
C GLY A 122 -1.14 4.19 6.64
N GLY A 123 -1.35 4.61 7.88
CA GLY A 123 -2.23 5.73 8.25
C GLY A 123 -1.76 7.08 7.71
N VAL A 124 -0.46 7.37 7.73
CA VAL A 124 0.10 8.60 7.14
C VAL A 124 -0.23 8.72 5.65
N PHE A 125 -0.04 7.64 4.88
CA PHE A 125 -0.39 7.63 3.46
C PHE A 125 -1.91 7.63 3.24
N ALA A 126 -2.67 6.89 4.06
CA ALA A 126 -4.13 6.89 4.00
C ALA A 126 -4.73 8.28 4.27
N LEU A 127 -4.16 9.05 5.20
CA LEU A 127 -4.59 10.43 5.46
C LEU A 127 -4.43 11.30 4.21
N ALA A 128 -3.30 11.20 3.51
CA ALA A 128 -3.07 11.91 2.26
C ALA A 128 -4.03 11.46 1.15
N ASP A 129 -4.29 10.16 1.04
CA ASP A 129 -5.21 9.58 0.06
C ASP A 129 -6.69 9.87 0.33
N LEU A 130 -7.09 10.08 1.59
CA LEU A 130 -8.48 10.41 1.94
C LEU A 130 -8.74 11.91 1.90
N THR A 131 -7.77 12.73 2.32
CA THR A 131 -7.99 14.18 2.53
C THR A 131 -7.30 15.06 1.49
N GLY A 132 -6.37 14.53 0.70
CA GLY A 132 -5.47 15.34 -0.13
C GLY A 132 -4.44 16.15 0.67
N ARG A 133 -4.32 15.90 1.99
CA ARG A 133 -3.39 16.59 2.90
C ARG A 133 -2.51 15.59 3.67
N PRO A 134 -1.26 15.97 3.98
CA PRO A 134 -0.64 17.27 3.71
C PRO A 134 -0.21 17.41 2.24
N ARG A 135 -0.34 18.62 1.69
CA ARG A 135 -0.04 18.90 0.27
C ARG A 135 1.41 18.60 -0.12
N TRP A 136 2.35 18.67 0.85
CA TRP A 136 3.76 18.33 0.61
C TRP A 136 3.96 16.84 0.30
N LEU A 137 3.08 15.96 0.83
CA LEU A 137 3.06 14.53 0.54
C LEU A 137 2.22 14.24 -0.70
N PHE A 138 1.02 14.85 -0.78
CA PHE A 138 0.09 14.61 -1.87
C PHE A 138 0.68 14.85 -3.26
N ARG A 139 1.58 15.84 -3.39
CA ARG A 139 2.30 16.15 -4.65
C ARG A 139 3.11 15.00 -5.23
N TYR A 140 3.40 13.95 -4.44
CA TYR A 140 4.18 12.79 -4.85
C TYR A 140 3.32 11.58 -5.24
N LYS A 141 1.98 11.71 -5.29
CA LYS A 141 1.12 10.61 -5.72
C LYS A 141 1.38 10.26 -7.19
N THR A 142 1.68 9.00 -7.47
CA THR A 142 2.03 8.48 -8.81
C THR A 142 0.83 8.50 -9.75
N GLN A 143 -0.35 8.14 -9.23
CA GLN A 143 -1.61 8.09 -9.96
C GLN A 143 -2.67 8.98 -9.26
N PRO A 144 -2.55 10.32 -9.33
CA PRO A 144 -3.38 11.22 -8.51
C PRO A 144 -4.84 11.28 -8.93
N PHE A 145 -5.17 10.75 -10.12
CA PHE A 145 -6.54 10.68 -10.65
C PHE A 145 -7.31 9.42 -10.18
N VAL A 146 -6.63 8.46 -9.55
CA VAL A 146 -7.25 7.26 -8.99
C VAL A 146 -7.29 7.43 -7.48
N ARG A 147 -8.50 7.39 -6.91
CA ARG A 147 -8.74 7.55 -5.47
C ARG A 147 -9.53 6.36 -4.97
N VAL A 148 -9.12 5.84 -3.81
CA VAL A 148 -9.84 4.78 -3.10
C VAL A 148 -10.83 5.45 -2.13
N PRO A 149 -12.14 5.18 -2.22
CA PRO A 149 -13.12 5.78 -1.33
C PRO A 149 -12.98 5.28 0.11
N ALA A 150 -13.45 6.06 1.08
CA ALA A 150 -13.33 5.74 2.51
C ALA A 150 -13.91 4.36 2.89
N ARG A 151 -15.01 3.95 2.24
CA ARG A 151 -15.61 2.62 2.44
C ARG A 151 -14.67 1.49 2.01
N GLU A 152 -13.96 1.65 0.91
CA GLU A 152 -12.97 0.66 0.45
C GLU A 152 -11.74 0.66 1.36
N TYR A 153 -11.31 1.83 1.87
CA TYR A 153 -10.29 1.89 2.91
C TYR A 153 -10.69 1.13 4.19
N ALA A 154 -11.93 1.28 4.65
CA ALA A 154 -12.42 0.53 5.81
C ALA A 154 -12.37 -0.98 5.55
N TRP A 155 -12.70 -1.41 4.33
CA TRP A 155 -12.58 -2.81 3.92
C TRP A 155 -11.11 -3.29 3.87
N ILE A 156 -10.21 -2.48 3.32
CA ILE A 156 -8.76 -2.75 3.32
C ILE A 156 -8.27 -2.91 4.76
N CYS A 157 -8.68 -2.03 5.66
CA CYS A 157 -8.32 -2.08 7.08
C CYS A 157 -8.83 -3.36 7.73
N LEU A 158 -10.09 -3.75 7.49
CA LEU A 158 -10.65 -4.96 8.08
C LEU A 158 -9.92 -6.24 7.61
N VAL A 159 -9.60 -6.33 6.33
CA VAL A 159 -8.83 -7.47 5.78
C VAL A 159 -7.39 -7.46 6.28
N SER A 160 -6.77 -6.29 6.40
CA SER A 160 -5.42 -6.14 6.95
C SER A 160 -5.36 -6.52 8.42
N LEU A 161 -6.36 -6.11 9.22
CA LEU A 161 -6.51 -6.52 10.61
C LEU A 161 -6.69 -8.04 10.73
N ARG A 162 -7.52 -8.65 9.88
CA ARG A 162 -7.64 -10.12 9.80
C ARG A 162 -6.30 -10.76 9.50
N ASN A 163 -5.54 -10.25 8.53
CA ASN A 163 -4.24 -10.80 8.17
C ASN A 163 -3.19 -10.62 9.28
N GLN A 164 -3.25 -9.50 10.02
CA GLN A 164 -2.41 -9.27 11.19
C GLN A 164 -2.75 -10.25 12.33
N VAL A 165 -4.03 -10.42 12.68
CA VAL A 165 -4.47 -11.28 13.80
C VAL A 165 -4.39 -12.77 13.46
N CYS A 166 -4.75 -13.17 12.24
CA CYS A 166 -4.81 -14.58 11.84
C CYS A 166 -3.57 -15.07 11.08
N GLY A 167 -2.66 -14.17 10.69
CA GLY A 167 -1.42 -14.50 9.99
C GLY A 167 -0.19 -14.07 10.79
N ALA A 168 -0.01 -12.75 10.99
CA ALA A 168 1.18 -12.24 11.66
C ALA A 168 1.29 -12.70 13.12
N LEU A 169 0.21 -12.64 13.91
CA LEU A 169 0.22 -13.10 15.30
C LEU A 169 0.57 -14.61 15.41
N PRO A 170 -0.10 -15.54 14.70
CA PRO A 170 0.32 -16.95 14.67
C PRO A 170 1.77 -17.14 14.25
N MET A 171 2.26 -16.41 13.24
CA MET A 171 3.66 -16.48 12.83
C MET A 171 4.62 -16.04 13.95
N THR A 172 4.28 -15.00 14.71
CA THR A 172 5.07 -14.62 15.90
C THR A 172 4.97 -15.66 17.00
N LEU A 173 3.82 -16.31 17.20
CA LEU A 173 3.67 -17.39 18.19
C LEU A 173 4.48 -18.64 17.83
N VAL A 174 4.67 -18.95 16.54
CA VAL A 174 5.54 -20.04 16.08
C VAL A 174 6.99 -19.86 16.57
N THR A 175 7.43 -18.62 16.83
CA THR A 175 8.77 -18.38 17.41
C THR A 175 8.94 -18.99 18.80
N LEU A 176 7.86 -19.31 19.53
CA LEU A 176 7.93 -20.07 20.79
C LEU A 176 8.41 -21.52 20.60
N LEU A 177 8.35 -22.03 19.36
CA LEU A 177 8.85 -23.37 18.99
C LEU A 177 10.31 -23.33 18.52
N LEU A 178 10.90 -22.13 18.41
CA LEU A 178 12.27 -21.91 17.95
C LEU A 178 13.11 -21.28 19.08
N PRO A 179 14.45 -21.36 19.03
CA PRO A 179 15.28 -20.60 19.94
C PRO A 179 14.99 -19.10 19.79
N ALA A 180 14.54 -18.46 20.87
CA ALA A 180 14.26 -17.03 20.87
C ALA A 180 15.54 -16.22 20.63
N SER A 181 15.42 -15.13 19.87
CA SER A 181 16.52 -14.17 19.72
C SER A 181 16.86 -13.59 21.10
N PRO A 182 18.12 -13.63 21.56
CA PRO A 182 18.49 -13.04 22.84
C PRO A 182 18.17 -11.54 22.88
N VAL A 183 17.74 -11.07 24.06
CA VAL A 183 17.39 -9.67 24.34
C VAL A 183 18.45 -9.00 25.20
N HIS A 184 19.23 -9.76 25.98
CA HIS A 184 20.22 -9.19 26.88
C HIS A 184 21.32 -8.41 26.12
N PRO A 185 21.88 -7.34 26.71
CA PRO A 185 22.86 -6.49 26.04
C PRO A 185 24.15 -7.24 25.64
N GLY A 186 24.52 -8.32 26.33
CA GLY A 186 25.71 -9.12 26.02
C GLY A 186 25.64 -9.88 24.69
N ALA A 187 24.46 -10.02 24.08
CA ALA A 187 24.29 -10.65 22.77
C ALA A 187 24.32 -9.67 21.60
N VAL A 188 24.36 -8.35 21.86
CA VAL A 188 24.39 -7.34 20.80
C VAL A 188 25.65 -7.54 19.95
N PRO A 189 25.52 -7.81 18.63
CA PRO A 189 26.70 -8.04 17.82
C PRO A 189 27.40 -6.73 17.45
N GLY A 190 28.67 -6.86 17.06
CA GLY A 190 29.45 -5.75 16.51
C GLY A 190 28.84 -5.15 15.23
N ALA A 191 29.27 -3.94 14.88
CA ALA A 191 28.76 -3.18 13.75
C ALA A 191 28.82 -3.93 12.41
N ALA A 192 29.97 -4.55 12.10
CA ALA A 192 30.15 -5.28 10.84
C ALA A 192 29.19 -6.46 10.72
N ARG A 193 29.03 -7.24 11.80
CA ARG A 193 28.05 -8.33 11.86
C ARG A 193 26.63 -7.81 11.77
N THR A 194 26.31 -6.69 12.42
CA THR A 194 24.99 -6.05 12.31
C THR A 194 24.62 -5.71 10.87
N VAL A 195 25.52 -5.07 10.14
CA VAL A 195 25.31 -4.71 8.73
C VAL A 195 25.25 -5.95 7.85
N ALA A 196 26.15 -6.92 8.03
CA ALA A 196 26.17 -8.14 7.24
C ALA A 196 24.89 -8.98 7.42
N THR A 197 24.43 -9.16 8.66
CA THR A 197 23.16 -9.85 8.96
C THR A 197 21.98 -9.12 8.32
N PHE A 198 21.90 -7.80 8.45
CA PHE A 198 20.83 -7.03 7.82
C PHE A 198 20.82 -7.14 6.28
N LEU A 199 21.99 -7.09 5.63
CA LEU A 199 22.08 -7.28 4.17
C LEU A 199 21.69 -8.70 3.75
N PHE A 200 21.98 -9.69 4.59
CA PHE A 200 21.52 -11.06 4.40
C PHE A 200 19.99 -11.15 4.49
N ASP A 201 19.35 -10.51 5.48
CA ASP A 201 17.89 -10.46 5.60
C ASP A 201 17.24 -9.84 4.37
N VAL A 202 17.79 -8.73 3.85
CA VAL A 202 17.32 -8.10 2.61
C VAL A 202 17.45 -9.05 1.42
N GLY A 203 18.55 -9.79 1.31
CA GLY A 203 18.75 -10.80 0.27
C GLY A 203 17.76 -11.96 0.36
N CYS A 204 17.46 -12.44 1.58
CA CYS A 204 16.45 -13.46 1.83
C CYS A 204 15.05 -12.98 1.45
N ALA A 205 14.69 -11.75 1.83
CA ALA A 205 13.41 -11.15 1.47
C ALA A 205 13.28 -10.96 -0.05
N GLU A 206 14.33 -10.48 -0.72
CA GLU A 206 14.39 -10.32 -2.18
C GLU A 206 14.15 -11.66 -2.89
N ALA A 207 14.90 -12.70 -2.53
CA ALA A 207 14.79 -14.03 -3.13
C ALA A 207 13.45 -14.70 -2.84
N GLY A 208 13.08 -14.78 -1.56
CA GLY A 208 11.85 -15.44 -1.14
C GLY A 208 10.61 -14.79 -1.76
N PHE A 209 10.54 -13.45 -1.74
CA PHE A 209 9.41 -12.73 -2.31
C PHE A 209 9.36 -12.92 -3.82
N TYR A 210 10.46 -12.72 -4.55
CA TYR A 210 10.49 -12.85 -6.01
C TYR A 210 9.93 -14.19 -6.50
N TYR A 211 10.42 -15.30 -5.96
CA TYR A 211 10.01 -16.63 -6.44
C TYR A 211 8.56 -16.97 -6.05
N ILE A 212 8.13 -16.65 -4.83
CA ILE A 212 6.76 -16.92 -4.37
C ILE A 212 5.77 -16.02 -5.13
N HIS A 213 6.08 -14.74 -5.27
CA HIS A 213 5.26 -13.78 -5.98
C HIS A 213 5.10 -14.17 -7.46
N ARG A 214 6.19 -14.49 -8.14
CA ARG A 214 6.15 -14.97 -9.53
C ARG A 214 5.36 -16.28 -9.65
N ALA A 215 5.49 -17.20 -8.70
CA ALA A 215 4.68 -18.42 -8.69
C ALA A 215 3.18 -18.13 -8.51
N PHE A 216 2.83 -17.16 -7.66
CA PHE A 216 1.45 -16.72 -7.46
C PHE A 216 0.84 -16.05 -8.70
N HIS A 217 1.66 -15.54 -9.62
CA HIS A 217 1.20 -15.10 -10.94
C HIS A 217 0.97 -16.23 -11.95
N SER A 218 1.26 -17.48 -11.61
CA SER A 218 0.90 -18.63 -12.45
C SER A 218 -0.62 -18.79 -12.57
N ARG A 219 -1.06 -19.31 -13.72
CA ARG A 219 -2.49 -19.53 -14.01
C ARG A 219 -3.23 -20.31 -12.91
N ALA A 220 -2.57 -21.27 -12.28
CA ALA A 220 -3.16 -22.12 -11.25
C ALA A 220 -3.32 -21.42 -9.89
N LEU A 221 -2.39 -20.53 -9.53
CA LEU A 221 -2.34 -19.91 -8.20
C LEU A 221 -2.96 -18.51 -8.18
N TYR A 222 -2.89 -17.76 -9.28
CA TYR A 222 -3.31 -16.36 -9.33
C TYR A 222 -4.76 -16.17 -8.92
N ALA A 223 -5.69 -16.87 -9.57
CA ALA A 223 -7.11 -16.73 -9.31
C ALA A 223 -7.49 -17.07 -7.86
N ARG A 224 -6.73 -17.97 -7.22
CA ARG A 224 -7.00 -18.47 -5.88
C ARG A 224 -6.40 -17.59 -4.79
N PHE A 225 -5.16 -17.14 -4.98
CA PHE A 225 -4.39 -16.53 -3.90
C PHE A 225 -4.11 -15.05 -4.11
N HIS A 226 -3.82 -14.62 -5.34
CA HIS A 226 -3.21 -13.32 -5.59
C HIS A 226 -4.10 -12.32 -6.36
N LYS A 227 -5.19 -12.78 -6.97
CA LYS A 227 -6.18 -11.92 -7.64
C LYS A 227 -6.75 -10.85 -6.71
N LYS A 228 -6.91 -11.15 -5.42
CA LYS A 228 -7.40 -10.19 -4.42
C LYS A 228 -6.43 -9.04 -4.21
N HIS A 229 -5.12 -9.33 -4.15
CA HIS A 229 -4.08 -8.32 -4.01
C HIS A 229 -4.11 -7.30 -5.15
N HIS A 230 -4.35 -7.79 -6.36
CA HIS A 230 -4.47 -6.99 -7.58
C HIS A 230 -5.84 -6.34 -7.83
N GLU A 231 -6.73 -6.33 -6.83
CA GLU A 231 -8.03 -5.66 -6.97
C GLU A 231 -7.89 -4.14 -7.21
N PHE A 232 -6.79 -3.55 -6.72
CA PHE A 232 -6.46 -2.13 -6.88
C PHE A 232 -5.28 -1.94 -7.85
N THR A 233 -5.55 -1.43 -9.05
CA THR A 233 -4.50 -1.10 -10.05
C THR A 233 -3.67 0.14 -9.68
N ALA A 234 -4.15 0.92 -8.71
CA ALA A 234 -3.41 1.98 -8.04
C ALA A 234 -3.42 1.65 -6.54
N PRO A 235 -2.44 0.86 -6.06
CA PRO A 235 -2.43 0.42 -4.68
C PRO A 235 -2.26 1.61 -3.71
N VAL A 236 -2.62 1.33 -2.46
CA VAL A 236 -2.46 2.25 -1.33
C VAL A 236 -1.68 1.56 -0.21
N GLY A 237 -1.01 2.31 0.66
CA GLY A 237 -0.02 1.73 1.60
C GLY A 237 -0.56 0.59 2.46
N LEU A 238 -1.77 0.75 3.02
CA LEU A 238 -2.44 -0.30 3.81
C LEU A 238 -2.85 -1.53 2.98
N ALA A 239 -2.98 -1.40 1.66
CA ALA A 239 -3.28 -2.52 0.78
C ALA A 239 -2.10 -3.48 0.59
N ALA A 240 -0.90 -3.14 1.10
CA ALA A 240 0.23 -4.06 1.19
C ALA A 240 -0.12 -5.39 1.87
N THR A 241 -1.09 -5.39 2.79
CA THR A 241 -1.60 -6.60 3.46
C THR A 241 -3.05 -6.93 3.07
N TYR A 242 -3.61 -6.27 2.05
CA TYR A 242 -4.91 -6.61 1.49
C TYR A 242 -4.76 -7.80 0.54
N CYS A 243 -4.74 -9.00 1.10
CA CYS A 243 -4.55 -10.23 0.33
C CYS A 243 -5.27 -11.42 0.95
N THR A 244 -5.14 -12.60 0.34
CA THR A 244 -5.56 -13.84 1.01
C THR A 244 -4.65 -14.14 2.21
N LEU A 245 -5.13 -14.95 3.17
CA LEU A 245 -4.30 -15.32 4.32
C LEU A 245 -3.06 -16.13 3.89
N THR A 246 -3.26 -17.03 2.92
CA THR A 246 -2.17 -17.82 2.32
C THR A 246 -1.12 -16.94 1.68
N GLU A 247 -1.55 -15.94 0.90
CA GLU A 247 -0.61 -14.99 0.30
C GLU A 247 0.11 -14.17 1.37
N HIS A 248 -0.60 -13.69 2.39
CA HIS A 248 0.03 -12.93 3.47
C HIS A 248 1.13 -13.73 4.16
N VAL A 249 0.87 -14.99 4.52
CA VAL A 249 1.86 -15.84 5.18
C VAL A 249 3.03 -16.16 4.26
N LEU A 250 2.76 -16.58 3.02
CA LEU A 250 3.79 -17.09 2.12
C LEU A 250 4.58 -15.99 1.41
N SER A 251 3.96 -14.89 0.99
CA SER A 251 4.65 -13.79 0.31
C SER A 251 5.11 -12.71 1.28
N ASN A 252 4.28 -12.29 2.24
CA ASN A 252 4.61 -11.09 3.02
C ASN A 252 5.39 -11.40 4.31
N LEU A 253 5.13 -12.55 4.94
CA LEU A 253 5.73 -12.88 6.25
C LEU A 253 6.94 -13.81 6.12
N LEU A 254 6.80 -14.93 5.40
CA LEU A 254 7.84 -15.95 5.33
C LEU A 254 9.17 -15.44 4.73
N PRO A 255 9.20 -14.69 3.60
CA PRO A 255 10.44 -14.17 3.04
C PRO A 255 11.17 -13.21 3.99
N ASN A 256 10.41 -12.37 4.70
CA ASN A 256 10.96 -11.42 5.66
C ASN A 256 11.51 -12.12 6.91
N ALA A 257 10.87 -13.23 7.34
CA ALA A 257 11.33 -14.01 8.48
C ALA A 257 12.51 -14.95 8.14
N LEU A 258 12.72 -15.28 6.87
CA LEU A 258 13.69 -16.29 6.44
C LEU A 258 15.11 -16.00 6.94
N GLY A 259 15.58 -14.76 6.85
CA GLY A 259 16.90 -14.37 7.36
C GLY A 259 17.06 -14.64 8.86
N THR A 260 16.01 -14.35 9.63
CA THR A 260 15.96 -14.54 11.09
C THR A 260 15.88 -16.00 11.54
N VAL A 261 15.38 -16.88 10.67
CA VAL A 261 15.37 -18.33 10.89
C VAL A 261 16.74 -18.93 10.56
N LEU A 262 17.41 -18.42 9.53
CA LEU A 262 18.68 -18.96 9.04
C LEU A 262 19.90 -18.49 9.83
N LEU A 263 19.87 -17.28 10.40
CA LEU A 263 20.98 -16.72 11.17
C LEU A 263 20.56 -16.29 12.57
N PRO A 264 21.46 -16.38 13.57
CA PRO A 264 21.17 -15.86 14.91
C PRO A 264 21.12 -14.34 14.91
N HIS A 265 20.08 -13.79 15.52
CA HIS A 265 19.85 -12.35 15.67
C HIS A 265 19.82 -11.96 17.15
N HIS A 266 20.28 -10.75 17.48
CA HIS A 266 19.75 -10.07 18.66
C HIS A 266 18.33 -9.58 18.34
N TRP A 267 17.42 -9.64 19.31
CA TRP A 267 16.00 -9.29 19.11
C TRP A 267 15.80 -7.91 18.45
N SER A 268 16.60 -6.92 18.84
CA SER A 268 16.49 -5.58 18.24
C SER A 268 16.91 -5.52 16.76
N GLN A 269 17.85 -6.37 16.33
CA GLN A 269 18.25 -6.44 14.92
C GLN A 269 17.15 -7.08 14.08
N GLN A 270 16.53 -8.14 14.61
CA GLN A 270 15.35 -8.75 14.00
C GLN A 270 14.23 -7.73 13.84
N CYS A 271 13.90 -6.98 14.90
CA CYS A 271 12.90 -5.91 14.82
C CYS A 271 13.28 -4.85 13.79
N PHE A 272 14.54 -4.40 13.78
CA PHE A 272 15.00 -3.41 12.79
C PHE A 272 14.84 -3.92 11.35
N ALA A 273 15.25 -5.15 11.06
CA ALA A 273 15.09 -5.76 9.74
C ALA A 273 13.62 -5.83 9.33
N PHE A 274 12.73 -6.28 10.23
CA PHE A 274 11.28 -6.34 9.96
C PHE A 274 10.69 -4.96 9.69
N LEU A 275 10.98 -3.97 10.53
CA LEU A 275 10.50 -2.60 10.34
C LEU A 275 11.01 -1.99 9.02
N PHE A 276 12.27 -2.25 8.66
CA PHE A 276 12.83 -1.76 7.41
C PHE A 276 12.15 -2.37 6.18
N LEU A 277 11.99 -3.70 6.15
CA LEU A 277 11.35 -4.43 5.06
C LEU A 277 9.86 -4.07 4.95
N GLU A 278 9.18 -3.96 6.09
CA GLU A 278 7.78 -3.55 6.16
C GLU A 278 7.59 -2.12 5.67
N PHE A 279 8.44 -1.17 6.10
CA PHE A 279 8.39 0.20 5.61
C PHE A 279 8.60 0.28 4.10
N SER A 280 9.56 -0.49 3.58
CA SER A 280 9.79 -0.61 2.14
C SER A 280 8.55 -1.12 1.41
N THR A 281 7.86 -2.11 1.98
CA THR A 281 6.62 -2.67 1.41
C THR A 281 5.48 -1.65 1.43
N VAL A 282 5.29 -0.94 2.54
CA VAL A 282 4.28 0.14 2.64
C VAL A 282 4.58 1.25 1.65
N CYS A 283 5.84 1.67 1.51
CA CYS A 283 6.25 2.66 0.51
C CYS A 283 5.98 2.16 -0.91
N ALA A 284 6.34 0.90 -1.22
CA ALA A 284 6.11 0.28 -2.53
C ALA A 284 4.63 0.27 -2.93
N HIS A 285 3.72 0.11 -1.96
CA HIS A 285 2.27 0.11 -2.18
C HIS A 285 1.61 1.47 -1.99
N SER A 286 2.30 2.45 -1.41
CA SER A 286 1.70 3.72 -0.97
C SER A 286 1.01 4.49 -2.10
N GLY A 287 1.43 4.26 -3.35
CA GLY A 287 1.05 5.10 -4.47
C GLY A 287 1.78 6.45 -4.47
N TYR A 288 2.79 6.64 -3.61
CA TYR A 288 3.60 7.85 -3.50
C TYR A 288 5.07 7.56 -3.80
N ASN A 289 5.67 8.31 -4.74
CA ASN A 289 7.13 8.28 -4.92
C ASN A 289 7.80 9.46 -4.22
N VAL A 290 7.96 9.35 -2.90
CA VAL A 290 8.56 10.42 -2.09
C VAL A 290 10.09 10.37 -2.22
N PRO A 291 10.76 11.50 -2.51
CA PRO A 291 12.22 11.56 -2.59
C PRO A 291 12.90 11.08 -1.30
N GLY A 292 13.85 10.17 -1.45
CA GLY A 292 14.58 9.59 -0.32
C GLY A 292 13.92 8.37 0.31
N LEU A 293 12.66 8.08 0.00
CA LEU A 293 12.00 6.85 0.42
C LEU A 293 12.11 5.77 -0.67
N PRO A 294 11.85 4.48 -0.33
CA PRO A 294 11.71 3.43 -1.32
C PRO A 294 10.67 3.80 -2.38
N SER A 295 11.02 3.55 -3.65
CA SER A 295 10.18 3.93 -4.78
C SER A 295 8.98 3.01 -4.92
N ASN A 296 7.79 3.57 -5.10
CA ASN A 296 6.59 2.80 -5.42
C ASN A 296 6.48 2.42 -6.90
N LEU A 297 7.29 3.01 -7.79
CA LEU A 297 7.14 2.84 -9.23
C LEU A 297 7.30 1.38 -9.69
N HIS A 298 8.23 0.64 -9.12
CA HIS A 298 8.48 -0.73 -9.54
C HIS A 298 7.24 -1.61 -9.32
N HIS A 299 6.66 -1.55 -8.12
CA HIS A 299 5.48 -2.33 -7.73
C HIS A 299 4.17 -1.77 -8.30
N ASP A 300 4.06 -0.45 -8.44
CA ASP A 300 2.93 0.18 -9.11
C ASP A 300 2.87 -0.23 -10.60
N PHE A 301 4.02 -0.36 -11.26
CA PHE A 301 4.08 -0.95 -12.62
C PHE A 301 3.63 -2.40 -12.63
N HIS A 302 4.03 -3.18 -11.62
CA HIS A 302 3.61 -4.57 -11.50
C HIS A 302 2.07 -4.70 -11.45
N HIS A 303 1.38 -3.89 -10.64
CA HIS A 303 -0.10 -3.85 -10.63
C HIS A 303 -0.73 -3.37 -11.93
N PHE A 304 0.01 -2.60 -12.74
CA PHE A 304 -0.46 -2.13 -14.04
C PHE A 304 -0.25 -3.17 -15.14
N ALA A 305 0.93 -3.78 -15.21
CA ALA A 305 1.36 -4.69 -16.28
C ALA A 305 1.05 -6.17 -15.99
N PHE A 306 0.91 -6.55 -14.72
CA PHE A 306 0.61 -7.90 -14.20
C PHE A 306 1.67 -8.99 -14.41
N ASP A 307 2.61 -8.85 -15.33
CA ASP A 307 3.49 -9.96 -15.76
C ASP A 307 4.99 -9.69 -15.59
N GLU A 308 5.37 -8.65 -14.87
CA GLU A 308 6.75 -8.18 -14.66
C GLU A 308 6.93 -7.54 -13.28
N ASN A 309 8.16 -7.28 -12.86
CA ASN A 309 8.51 -6.59 -11.61
C ASN A 309 8.06 -7.35 -10.35
N PHE A 310 8.47 -8.61 -10.21
CA PHE A 310 8.04 -9.48 -9.10
C PHE A 310 8.84 -9.26 -7.80
N SER A 311 10.05 -8.72 -7.87
CA SER A 311 10.94 -8.57 -6.72
C SER A 311 10.76 -7.24 -5.97
N PRO A 312 11.07 -7.18 -4.66
CA PRO A 312 10.99 -5.95 -3.88
C PRO A 312 11.94 -4.84 -4.37
N THR A 313 13.20 -5.17 -4.68
CA THR A 313 14.23 -4.18 -5.06
C THR A 313 14.43 -4.06 -6.58
N GLY A 314 13.91 -5.01 -7.35
CA GLY A 314 14.16 -5.12 -8.80
C GLY A 314 15.49 -5.82 -9.13
N LEU A 315 16.23 -6.33 -8.15
CA LEU A 315 17.52 -7.00 -8.41
C LEU A 315 17.29 -8.33 -9.13
N LEU A 316 16.40 -9.16 -8.60
CA LEU A 316 16.10 -10.45 -9.23
C LEU A 316 15.30 -10.31 -10.50
N ASP A 317 14.51 -9.25 -10.66
CA ASP A 317 13.87 -8.99 -11.95
C ASP A 317 14.89 -8.70 -13.05
N ARG A 318 15.89 -7.85 -12.77
CA ARG A 318 16.99 -7.60 -13.72
C ARG A 318 17.77 -8.86 -14.03
N LEU A 319 18.06 -9.67 -13.02
CA LEU A 319 18.79 -10.92 -13.20
C LEU A 319 18.03 -11.90 -14.11
N HIS A 320 16.71 -11.96 -13.99
CA HIS A 320 15.86 -12.88 -14.76
C HIS A 320 15.23 -12.25 -16.01
N GLY A 321 15.47 -10.97 -16.27
CA GLY A 321 14.89 -10.23 -17.39
C GLY A 321 13.38 -9.98 -17.26
N THR A 322 12.84 -9.91 -16.04
CA THR A 322 11.41 -9.68 -15.77
C THR A 322 11.07 -8.22 -15.45
N ASP A 323 11.85 -7.26 -15.95
CA ASP A 323 11.59 -5.81 -15.85
C ASP A 323 11.68 -5.05 -17.20
N ALA A 324 11.64 -5.77 -18.32
CA ALA A 324 11.91 -5.20 -19.64
C ALA A 324 10.90 -4.10 -20.06
N LYS A 325 9.59 -4.35 -19.91
CA LYS A 325 8.56 -3.33 -20.20
C LYS A 325 8.65 -2.17 -19.23
N TYR A 326 8.97 -2.44 -17.96
CA TYR A 326 9.16 -1.38 -16.97
C TYR A 326 10.29 -0.43 -17.37
N VAL A 327 11.47 -0.97 -17.70
CA VAL A 327 12.63 -0.18 -18.12
C VAL A 327 12.35 0.62 -19.39
N ALA A 328 11.68 0.01 -20.37
CA ALA A 328 11.29 0.70 -21.60
C ALA A 328 10.30 1.85 -21.32
N THR A 329 9.28 1.59 -20.49
CA THR A 329 8.25 2.58 -20.13
C THR A 329 8.87 3.74 -19.34
N LEU A 330 9.77 3.44 -18.40
CA LEU A 330 10.46 4.46 -17.62
C LEU A 330 11.35 5.34 -18.50
N ARG A 331 12.05 4.75 -19.47
CA ARG A 331 12.87 5.48 -20.44
C ARG A 331 12.03 6.41 -21.31
N GLU A 332 10.90 5.92 -21.82
CA GLU A 332 9.97 6.73 -22.61
C GLU A 332 9.40 7.89 -21.78
N ALA A 333 8.99 7.61 -20.54
CA ALA A 333 8.47 8.63 -19.62
C ALA A 333 9.51 9.75 -19.38
N MET A 334 10.78 9.39 -19.12
CA MET A 334 11.85 10.38 -18.93
C MET A 334 12.12 11.22 -20.18
N ALA A 335 12.02 10.63 -21.37
CA ALA A 335 12.23 11.33 -22.63
C ALA A 335 11.13 12.38 -22.93
N ARG A 336 9.88 12.16 -22.49
CA ARG A 336 8.75 13.06 -22.75
C ARG A 336 8.88 14.47 -22.15
N THR A 337 9.75 14.65 -21.15
CA THR A 337 9.97 15.97 -20.54
C THR A 337 11.37 16.53 -20.77
N ASP A 338 12.17 15.97 -21.68
CA ASP A 338 13.60 16.31 -21.80
C ASP A 338 14.35 16.21 -20.45
N GLY A 339 13.84 15.40 -19.51
CA GLY A 339 14.33 15.37 -18.13
C GLY A 339 13.99 16.58 -17.24
N ASP A 340 13.19 17.55 -17.71
CA ASP A 340 12.78 18.75 -16.94
C ASP A 340 11.71 18.42 -15.87
N GLU A 341 12.15 18.39 -14.62
CA GLU A 341 11.34 18.10 -13.43
C GLU A 341 10.28 19.16 -13.09
N GLU A 342 10.54 20.42 -13.44
CA GLU A 342 9.63 21.52 -13.09
C GLU A 342 8.47 21.58 -14.09
N ARG A 343 8.77 21.36 -15.37
CA ARG A 343 7.78 21.23 -16.44
C ARG A 343 6.88 20.03 -16.20
N ALA A 344 7.47 18.87 -15.88
CA ALA A 344 6.77 17.67 -15.43
C ALA A 344 5.73 17.94 -14.34
N ARG A 345 6.17 18.65 -13.28
CA ARG A 345 5.36 18.96 -12.11
C ARG A 345 4.26 19.97 -12.41
N LYS A 346 4.54 21.00 -13.21
CA LYS A 346 3.55 22.01 -13.62
C LYS A 346 2.41 21.37 -14.40
N LEU A 347 2.69 20.41 -15.28
CA LEU A 347 1.69 19.70 -16.07
C LEU A 347 0.70 18.93 -15.20
N VAL A 348 1.23 18.15 -14.25
CA VAL A 348 0.41 17.37 -13.31
C VAL A 348 -0.42 18.29 -12.43
N MET A 349 0.18 19.36 -11.89
CA MET A 349 -0.52 20.29 -11.01
C MET A 349 -1.61 21.08 -11.73
N GLN A 350 -1.34 21.56 -12.95
CA GLN A 350 -2.36 22.22 -13.77
C GLN A 350 -3.52 21.27 -14.07
N ARG A 351 -3.22 19.99 -14.36
CA ARG A 351 -4.28 19.02 -14.64
C ARG A 351 -5.09 18.66 -13.41
N LEU A 352 -4.46 18.55 -12.24
CA LEU A 352 -5.16 18.33 -10.97
C LEU A 352 -6.08 19.51 -10.62
N ALA A 353 -5.61 20.74 -10.80
CA ALA A 353 -6.43 21.94 -10.59
C ALA A 353 -7.65 21.97 -11.53
N GLN A 354 -7.48 21.60 -12.80
CA GLN A 354 -8.60 21.51 -13.77
C GLN A 354 -9.64 20.47 -13.36
N ILE A 355 -9.21 19.33 -12.81
CA ILE A 355 -10.11 18.26 -12.36
C ILE A 355 -10.86 18.65 -11.09
N GLU A 356 -10.19 19.32 -10.14
CA GLU A 356 -10.82 19.83 -8.91
C GLU A 356 -11.92 20.84 -9.26
N VAL A 357 -11.63 21.78 -10.17
CA VAL A 357 -12.63 22.73 -10.70
C VAL A 357 -13.79 21.99 -11.37
N ALA A 358 -13.52 21.02 -12.25
CA ALA A 358 -14.58 20.26 -12.93
C ALA A 358 -15.44 19.44 -11.96
N ALA A 359 -14.85 18.89 -10.90
CA ALA A 359 -15.56 18.17 -9.85
C ALA A 359 -16.45 19.09 -9.01
N ASP A 360 -15.95 20.27 -8.65
CA ASP A 360 -16.71 21.29 -7.94
C ASP A 360 -17.87 21.82 -8.79
N GLU A 361 -17.64 22.05 -10.08
CA GLU A 361 -18.68 22.44 -11.04
C GLU A 361 -19.74 21.34 -11.21
N ALA A 362 -19.34 20.07 -11.31
CA ALA A 362 -20.27 18.95 -11.40
C ALA A 362 -21.12 18.81 -10.12
N LYS A 363 -20.51 19.01 -8.95
CA LYS A 363 -21.20 19.01 -7.65
C LYS A 363 -22.17 20.18 -7.53
N ALA A 364 -21.79 21.37 -8.00
CA ALA A 364 -22.65 22.54 -8.05
C ALA A 364 -23.85 22.33 -8.98
N ARG A 365 -23.64 21.74 -10.16
CA ARG A 365 -24.71 21.39 -11.12
C ARG A 365 -25.66 20.33 -10.57
N ALA A 366 -25.15 19.30 -9.92
CA ALA A 366 -25.97 18.28 -9.27
C ALA A 366 -26.84 18.87 -8.16
N LYS A 367 -26.27 19.76 -7.33
CA LYS A 367 -27.01 20.48 -6.28
C LYS A 367 -28.06 21.44 -6.84
N ALA A 368 -27.78 22.07 -7.99
CA ALA A 368 -28.74 22.91 -8.70
C ALA A 368 -29.91 22.09 -9.25
N LYS A 369 -29.64 20.96 -9.93
CA LYS A 369 -30.69 20.03 -10.42
C LYS A 369 -31.56 19.48 -9.29
N ALA A 370 -30.96 19.12 -8.16
CA ALA A 370 -31.68 18.66 -6.98
C ALA A 370 -32.62 19.74 -6.38
N LYS A 371 -32.30 21.03 -6.58
CA LYS A 371 -33.14 22.15 -6.15
C LYS A 371 -34.23 22.52 -7.14
N THR A 372 -34.03 22.30 -8.44
CA THR A 372 -35.01 22.68 -9.48
C THR A 372 -36.03 21.58 -9.80
N GLY A 373 -35.83 20.35 -9.34
CA GLY A 373 -36.81 19.27 -9.50
C GLY A 373 -36.92 18.73 -10.93
N GLU A 374 -36.04 19.13 -11.84
CA GLU A 374 -35.97 18.56 -13.20
C GLU A 374 -35.31 17.18 -13.14
N LYS A 375 -36.14 16.14 -13.32
CA LYS A 375 -35.69 14.76 -13.54
C LYS A 375 -34.98 14.59 -14.87
#